data_AF-A0A945TZ93-F1
#
_entry.id   AF-A0A945TZ93-F1
#
_cell.length_a   1.000
_cell.length_b   1.000
_cell.length_c   1.000
_cell.angle_alpha   90.00
_cell.angle_beta   90.00
_cell.angle_gamma   90.00
#
_symmetry.space_group_name_H-M   'P 1'
#
loop_
_entity.id
_entity.type
_entity.pdbx_description
1 polymer ?
#
loop_
_entity_poly.entity_id
_entity_poly.type
_entity_poly.pdbx_seq_one_letter_code
_entity_poly.pdbx_strand_id
1 'polypeptide(L)'
;MKPWSLQSPQAIDEVWSGVEGHRQAMTASGELAERRRAQTLLWMQTMLRDRLLGHFDDDPAFRSAREALAGDVAAGRLTPTVAVDRLIERL
;
A
#
# COMPACT_ATOMS: atom_id res chain seq x y z
N MET A 1 -18.55 11.34 23.86
CA MET A 1 -17.31 10.57 23.67
C MET A 1 -16.16 11.47 24.10
N LYS A 2 -15.45 11.16 25.20
CA LYS A 2 -14.40 12.05 25.74
C LYS A 2 -13.17 12.03 24.80
N PRO A 3 -12.56 13.19 24.48
CA PRO A 3 -11.34 13.25 23.69
C PRO A 3 -10.14 12.79 24.54
N TRP A 4 -9.31 11.91 24.01
CA TRP A 4 -8.10 11.42 24.67
C TRP A 4 -7.02 12.51 24.66
N SER A 5 -6.92 13.32 25.71
CA SER A 5 -5.78 14.22 25.92
C SER A 5 -4.67 13.48 26.68
N LEU A 6 -3.65 13.00 25.97
CA LEU A 6 -2.47 12.30 26.50
C LEU A 6 -1.48 13.25 27.20
N GLN A 7 -1.93 13.92 28.27
CA GLN A 7 -1.15 14.96 28.94
C GLN A 7 -0.54 14.52 30.28
N SER A 8 -0.75 13.27 30.72
CA SER A 8 -0.16 12.74 31.95
C SER A 8 0.33 11.29 31.81
N PRO A 9 1.34 10.86 32.60
CA PRO A 9 1.80 9.47 32.63
C PRO A 9 0.68 8.47 32.92
N GLN A 10 -0.27 8.82 33.79
CA GLN A 10 -1.41 7.97 34.11
C GLN A 10 -2.33 7.73 32.90
N ALA A 11 -2.50 8.75 32.05
CA ALA A 11 -3.27 8.59 30.81
C ALA A 11 -2.57 7.65 29.80
N ILE A 12 -1.23 7.60 29.82
CA ILE A 12 -0.45 6.65 29.01
C ILE A 12 -0.63 5.23 29.55
N ASP A 13 -0.59 5.03 30.86
CA ASP A 13 -0.79 3.73 31.51
C ASP A 13 -2.19 3.16 31.22
N GLU A 14 -3.23 4.01 31.25
CA GLU A 14 -4.60 3.61 30.92
C GLU A 14 -4.73 3.13 29.47
N VAL A 15 -4.14 3.88 28.52
CA VAL A 15 -4.13 3.48 27.10
C VAL A 15 -3.33 2.19 26.91
N TRP A 16 -2.17 2.07 27.57
CA TRP A 16 -1.34 0.87 27.48
C TRP A 16 -2.04 -0.38 28.01
N SER A 17 -2.75 -0.26 29.13
CA SER A 17 -3.59 -1.34 29.67
C SER A 17 -4.67 -1.77 28.67
N GLY A 18 -5.31 -0.81 28.00
CA GLY A 18 -6.27 -1.09 26.92
C GLY A 18 -5.65 -1.82 25.73
N VAL A 19 -4.45 -1.41 25.30
CA VAL A 19 -3.69 -2.08 24.22
C VAL A 19 -3.35 -3.51 24.60
N GLU A 20 -2.88 -3.74 25.82
CA GLU A 20 -2.51 -5.07 26.31
C GLU A 20 -3.74 -6.00 26.41
N GLY A 21 -4.87 -5.49 26.91
CA GLY A 21 -6.13 -6.23 26.93
C GLY A 21 -6.61 -6.62 25.54
N HIS A 22 -6.54 -5.69 24.57
CA HIS A 22 -6.86 -5.99 23.17
C HIS A 22 -5.91 -7.04 22.57
N ARG A 23 -4.60 -6.91 22.82
CA ARG A 23 -3.59 -7.87 22.36
C ARG A 23 -3.86 -9.27 22.88
N GLN A 24 -4.20 -9.41 24.17
CA GLN A 24 -4.53 -10.70 24.78
C GLN A 24 -5.77 -11.32 24.15
N ALA A 25 -6.86 -10.56 24.01
CA ALA A 25 -8.09 -11.03 23.38
C ALA A 25 -7.88 -11.46 21.91
N MET A 26 -7.12 -10.67 21.14
CA MET A 26 -6.78 -10.99 19.75
C MET A 26 -5.82 -12.17 19.61
N THR A 27 -4.94 -12.38 20.59
CA THR A 27 -4.03 -13.54 20.60
C THR A 27 -4.80 -14.81 20.93
N ALA A 28 -5.65 -14.77 21.97
CA ALA A 28 -6.46 -15.92 22.39
C ALA A 28 -7.43 -16.39 21.30
N SER A 29 -7.98 -15.46 20.52
CA SER A 29 -8.84 -15.77 19.37
C SER A 29 -8.08 -16.16 18.09
N GLY A 30 -6.74 -16.01 18.04
CA GLY A 30 -5.92 -16.25 16.85
C GLY A 30 -5.99 -15.15 15.78
N GLU A 31 -6.88 -14.17 15.92
CA GLU A 31 -7.10 -13.09 14.96
C GLU A 31 -5.85 -12.21 14.76
N LEU A 32 -5.03 -12.05 15.81
CA LEU A 32 -3.76 -11.30 15.71
C LEU A 32 -2.80 -11.93 14.71
N ALA A 33 -2.68 -13.26 14.72
CA ALA A 33 -1.78 -13.98 13.81
C ALA A 33 -2.27 -13.86 12.37
N GLU A 34 -3.58 -13.99 12.15
CA GLU A 34 -4.17 -13.88 10.83
C GLU A 34 -4.02 -12.48 10.24
N ARG A 35 -4.32 -11.44 11.03
CA ARG A 35 -4.11 -10.03 10.60
C ARG A 35 -2.66 -9.75 10.24
N ARG A 36 -1.70 -10.29 11.00
CA ARG A 36 -0.27 -10.14 10.68
C ARG A 36 0.10 -10.79 9.35
N ARG A 37 -0.39 -12.00 9.06
CA ARG A 37 -0.16 -12.66 7.76
C ARG A 37 -0.73 -11.84 6.62
N ALA A 38 -1.98 -11.38 6.75
CA ALA A 38 -2.62 -10.52 5.75
C ALA A 38 -1.84 -9.23 5.52
N GLN A 39 -1.36 -8.59 6.60
CA GLN A 39 -0.50 -7.41 6.52
C GLN A 39 0.82 -7.74 5.80
N THR A 40 1.50 -8.82 6.13
CA THR A 40 2.76 -9.20 5.46
C THR A 40 2.55 -9.41 3.96
N LEU A 41 1.47 -10.07 3.55
CA LEU A 41 1.13 -10.25 2.14
C LEU A 41 0.83 -8.92 1.44
N LEU A 42 0.08 -8.03 2.10
CA LEU A 42 -0.19 -6.69 1.58
C LEU A 42 1.11 -5.90 1.39
N TRP A 43 2.00 -5.92 2.39
CA TRP A 43 3.29 -5.24 2.32
C TRP A 43 4.16 -5.81 1.19
N MET A 44 4.17 -7.13 0.99
CA MET A 44 4.87 -7.77 -0.13
C MET A 44 4.33 -7.28 -1.47
N GLN A 45 3.00 -7.20 -1.65
CA GLN A 45 2.38 -6.71 -2.88
C GLN A 45 2.70 -5.23 -3.14
N THR A 46 2.70 -4.39 -2.10
CA THR A 46 3.10 -2.98 -2.21
C THR A 46 4.56 -2.86 -2.66
N MET A 47 5.49 -3.56 -2.00
CA MET A 47 6.91 -3.55 -2.37
C MET A 47 7.13 -4.06 -3.81
N LEU A 48 6.38 -5.08 -4.24
CA LEU A 48 6.47 -5.58 -5.61
C LEU A 48 6.05 -4.52 -6.63
N ARG A 49 4.91 -3.86 -6.41
CA ARG A 49 4.42 -2.80 -7.31
C ARG A 49 5.41 -1.65 -7.39
N ASP A 50 5.91 -1.19 -6.25
CA ASP A 50 6.85 -0.07 -6.17
C ASP A 50 8.16 -0.40 -6.90
N ARG A 51 8.69 -1.61 -6.70
CA ARG A 51 9.92 -2.05 -7.38
C ARG A 51 9.75 -2.26 -8.87
N LEU A 52 8.63 -2.83 -9.31
CA LEU A 52 8.34 -2.98 -10.74
C LEU A 52 8.29 -1.59 -11.41
N LEU A 53 7.50 -0.66 -10.86
CA LEU A 53 7.42 0.70 -11.39
C LEU A 53 8.79 1.40 -11.39
N GLY A 54 9.55 1.29 -10.30
CA GLY A 54 10.91 1.86 -10.21
C GLY A 54 11.87 1.27 -11.25
N HIS A 55 11.83 -0.05 -11.47
CA HIS A 55 12.67 -0.71 -12.47
C HIS A 55 12.40 -0.21 -13.89
N PHE A 56 11.11 -0.06 -14.25
CA PHE A 56 10.73 0.41 -15.58
C PHE A 56 10.91 1.91 -15.77
N ASP A 57 10.84 2.69 -14.70
CA ASP A 57 11.23 4.10 -14.77
C ASP A 57 12.72 4.24 -15.07
N ASP A 58 13.60 3.35 -14.59
CA ASP A 58 15.03 3.40 -14.91
C ASP A 58 15.36 3.03 -16.38
N ASP A 59 14.45 2.37 -17.10
CA ASP A 59 14.58 2.05 -18.53
C ASP A 59 14.16 3.25 -19.42
N PRO A 60 15.08 3.89 -20.16
CA PRO A 60 14.75 5.02 -21.04
C PRO A 60 13.73 4.68 -22.14
N ALA A 61 13.75 3.45 -22.67
CA ALA A 61 12.84 3.04 -23.73
C ALA A 61 11.42 2.89 -23.19
N PHE A 62 11.29 2.27 -22.02
CA PHE A 62 9.99 2.15 -21.34
C PHE A 62 9.43 3.53 -20.96
N ARG A 63 10.27 4.40 -20.38
CA ARG A 63 9.87 5.77 -20.02
C ARG A 63 9.34 6.55 -21.22
N SER A 64 10.06 6.50 -22.35
CA SER A 64 9.63 7.18 -23.59
C SER A 64 8.30 6.62 -24.12
N ALA A 65 8.12 5.30 -24.10
CA ALA A 65 6.86 4.68 -24.47
C ALA A 65 5.70 5.09 -23.55
N ARG A 66 5.94 5.14 -22.23
CA ARG A 66 4.97 5.57 -21.23
C ARG A 66 4.54 7.03 -21.43
N GLU A 67 5.48 7.92 -21.70
CA GLU A 67 5.19 9.34 -21.97
C GLU A 67 4.39 9.52 -23.27
N ALA A 68 4.77 8.83 -24.34
CA ALA A 68 4.05 8.89 -25.62
C ALA A 68 2.60 8.38 -25.48
N LEU A 69 2.41 7.22 -24.85
CA LEU A 69 1.08 6.64 -24.65
C LEU A 69 0.23 7.49 -23.70
N ALA A 70 0.82 8.09 -22.66
CA ALA A 70 0.12 9.04 -21.80
C ALA A 70 -0.36 10.28 -22.57
N GLY A 71 0.45 10.79 -23.50
CA GLY A 71 0.08 11.87 -24.40
C GLY A 71 -1.09 11.52 -25.31
N ASP A 72 -1.12 10.29 -25.84
CA ASP A 72 -2.24 9.79 -26.66
C ASP A 72 -3.54 9.62 -25.86
N VAL A 73 -3.45 9.17 -24.61
CA VAL A 73 -4.60 9.07 -23.70
C VAL A 73 -5.14 10.45 -23.36
N ALA A 74 -4.27 11.40 -23.00
CA ALA A 74 -4.67 12.77 -22.67
C ALA A 74 -5.34 13.48 -23.85
N ALA A 75 -4.94 13.15 -25.08
CA ALA A 75 -5.54 13.68 -26.30
C ALA A 75 -6.79 12.92 -26.77
N GLY A 76 -7.22 11.87 -26.05
CA GLY A 76 -8.37 11.04 -26.42
C GLY A 76 -8.16 10.16 -27.66
N ARG A 77 -6.92 9.98 -28.11
CA ARG A 77 -6.57 9.10 -29.25
C ARG A 77 -6.47 7.63 -28.86
N LEU A 78 -6.25 7.35 -27.58
CA LEU A 78 -6.12 6.01 -27.03
C LEU A 78 -6.90 5.89 -25.71
N THR A 79 -7.50 4.74 -25.44
CA THR A 79 -8.10 4.50 -24.14
C THR A 79 -7.02 4.15 -23.10
N PRO A 80 -7.23 4.45 -21.81
CA PRO A 80 -6.28 4.07 -20.76
C PRO A 80 -5.97 2.56 -20.75
N THR A 81 -6.97 1.72 -20.99
CA THR A 81 -6.80 0.26 -21.03
C THR A 81 -5.84 -0.16 -22.12
N VAL A 82 -6.01 0.33 -23.36
CA VAL A 82 -5.13 -0.05 -24.47
C VAL A 82 -3.71 0.50 -24.27
N ALA A 83 -3.57 1.68 -23.66
CA ALA A 83 -2.25 2.21 -23.31
C ALA A 83 -1.52 1.29 -22.31
N VAL A 84 -2.23 0.80 -21.29
CA VAL A 84 -1.68 -0.15 -20.31
C VAL A 84 -1.32 -1.48 -20.96
N ASP A 85 -2.19 -2.05 -21.80
CA ASP A 85 -1.90 -3.32 -22.49
C ASP A 85 -0.62 -3.21 -23.33
N ARG A 86 -0.45 -2.11 -24.06
CA ARG A 86 0.77 -1.83 -24.82
C ARG A 86 2.01 -1.68 -23.94
N LEU A 87 1.89 -1.08 -22.76
CA LEU A 87 3.01 -1.02 -21.82
C LEU A 87 3.36 -2.40 -21.28
N ILE A 88 2.36 -3.25 -21.00
CA ILE A 88 2.55 -4.62 -20.51
C ILE A 88 3.27 -5.48 -21.55
N GLU A 89 2.96 -5.35 -22.83
CA GLU A 89 3.66 -6.04 -23.93
C GLU A 89 5.14 -5.66 -24.06
N ARG A 90 5.58 -4.58 -23.39
CA ARG A 90 6.95 -4.07 -23.41
C ARG A 90 7.73 -4.37 -22.13
N LEU A 91 7.08 -4.99 -21.13
CA LEU A 91 7.72 -5.50 -19.91
C LEU A 91 8.45 -6.81 -20.24
#